data_AF-A0A933CK34-F1
#
_entry.id   AF-A0A933CK34-F1
#
_cell.length_a   1.000
_cell.length_b   1.000
_cell.length_c   1.000
_cell.angle_alpha   90.00
_cell.angle_beta   90.00
_cell.angle_gamma   90.00
#
_symmetry.space_group_name_H-M   'P 1'
#
loop_
_entity.id
_entity.type
_entity.pdbx_description
1 polymer ?
#
loop_
_entity_poly.entity_id
_entity_poly.type
_entity_poly.pdbx_seq_one_letter_code
_entity_poly.pdbx_strand_id
1 'polypeptide(L)'
;MSESEVDPRKASGMCPHGNFPGRCSTCLEQQEPDEEQEPIRFQERDPFDDFLVHIDQGGVRREPTPEERERMDRSLVALGNLFEGAQIRWQLDGAINISLLSGDYIGIHKDIDLSIDSDDLESVEKLLEPRGYALFLSSLKDPTQPRGKKVMERVSAARFREAAEKDEATHHPMIARIDAHGMIQEGGDLNFIDTHIVRRDEEHRPVGWGGVALPKEWYEPQSVDVRGTRVQISHPAKVAYFKLHGDRVYDQMDLRPLAKSGRLSRADMMTIRELVDQELNNRLKQAEQIFGRILSGVTPEMDQERVVGLFEEDTFIRGRMNDSLREQLQELSQIVVRDQKQTFTALQEDIFRIFRVGDMGKELLEKIQQVEDWMQEED
;
A
#
# COMPACT_ATOMS: atom_id res chain seq x y z
N MET A 1 20.92 -41.54 -36.23
CA MET A 1 19.75 -40.69 -36.48
C MET A 1 19.24 -40.29 -35.10
N SER A 2 19.55 -39.08 -34.65
CA SER A 2 19.01 -38.56 -33.39
C SER A 2 17.66 -37.94 -33.70
N GLU A 3 16.61 -38.47 -33.10
CA GLU A 3 15.29 -37.84 -33.07
C GLU A 3 15.47 -36.44 -32.49
N SER A 4 15.20 -35.42 -33.30
CA SER A 4 15.12 -34.04 -32.82
C SER A 4 13.90 -33.97 -31.92
N GLU A 5 14.12 -33.88 -30.61
CA GLU A 5 13.11 -33.46 -29.66
C GLU A 5 12.57 -32.09 -30.11
N VAL A 6 11.44 -32.10 -30.79
CA VAL A 6 10.69 -30.89 -31.09
C VAL A 6 10.17 -30.40 -29.75
N ASP A 7 10.74 -29.29 -29.27
CA ASP A 7 10.28 -28.62 -28.05
C ASP A 7 8.75 -28.44 -28.14
N PRO A 8 7.96 -29.13 -27.30
CA PRO A 8 6.49 -29.12 -27.39
C PRO A 8 5.90 -27.72 -27.22
N ARG A 9 6.66 -26.76 -26.67
CA ARG A 9 6.26 -25.34 -26.55
C ARG A 9 6.25 -24.62 -27.90
N LYS A 10 7.15 -24.98 -28.82
CA LYS A 10 7.16 -24.44 -30.19
C LYS A 10 5.98 -24.95 -31.01
N ALA A 11 5.47 -26.14 -30.72
CA ALA A 11 4.33 -26.72 -31.42
C ALA A 11 2.97 -26.10 -31.02
N SER A 12 2.87 -25.50 -29.83
CA SER A 12 1.64 -24.87 -29.32
C SER A 12 1.55 -23.35 -29.55
N GLY A 13 2.58 -22.73 -30.14
CA GLY A 13 2.65 -21.27 -30.29
C GLY A 13 2.79 -20.52 -28.96
N MET A 14 3.25 -21.20 -27.90
CA MET A 14 3.47 -20.61 -26.58
C MET A 14 4.88 -20.04 -26.45
N CYS A 15 5.03 -18.94 -25.71
CA CYS A 15 6.31 -18.36 -25.36
C CYS A 15 7.09 -19.26 -24.39
N PRO A 16 8.40 -19.02 -24.17
CA PRO A 16 9.24 -19.81 -23.27
C PRO A 16 8.71 -19.92 -21.83
N HIS A 17 7.91 -18.94 -21.40
CA HIS A 17 7.26 -18.88 -20.09
C HIS A 17 5.96 -19.71 -20.01
N GLY A 18 5.55 -20.38 -21.09
CA GLY A 18 4.38 -21.25 -21.12
C GLY A 18 3.06 -20.53 -21.37
N ASN A 19 3.10 -19.33 -21.94
CA ASN A 19 1.95 -18.46 -22.19
C ASN A 19 1.81 -18.10 -23.67
N PHE A 20 0.64 -17.62 -24.12
CA PHE A 20 0.55 -17.09 -25.49
C PHE A 20 1.36 -15.77 -25.60
N PRO A 21 2.10 -15.54 -26.71
CA PRO A 21 3.01 -14.39 -26.86
C PRO A 21 2.39 -13.02 -26.57
N GLY A 22 1.11 -12.80 -26.91
CA GLY A 22 0.36 -11.58 -26.58
C GLY A 22 -0.29 -11.55 -25.19
N ARG A 23 -0.08 -12.58 -24.37
CA ARG A 23 -0.64 -12.69 -23.01
C ARG A 23 0.43 -12.81 -21.94
N CYS A 24 1.72 -12.86 -22.26
CA CYS A 24 2.77 -12.97 -21.26
C CYS A 24 3.30 -11.58 -20.91
N SER A 25 3.07 -11.14 -19.68
CA SER A 25 3.62 -9.90 -19.12
C SER A 25 5.13 -9.75 -19.36
N THR A 26 5.92 -10.78 -19.06
CA THR A 26 7.37 -10.79 -19.27
C THR A 26 7.76 -10.60 -20.75
N CYS A 27 6.97 -11.16 -21.69
CA CYS A 27 7.23 -10.97 -23.12
C CYS A 27 6.86 -9.55 -23.57
N LEU A 28 5.73 -9.02 -23.08
CA LEU A 28 5.28 -7.65 -23.35
C LEU A 28 6.27 -6.59 -22.83
N GLU A 29 7.00 -6.90 -21.76
CA GLU A 29 8.04 -6.01 -21.20
C GLU A 29 9.35 -6.02 -21.99
N GLN A 30 9.74 -7.18 -22.53
CA GLN A 30 11.04 -7.38 -23.20
C GLN A 30 11.07 -6.94 -24.67
N GLN A 31 9.92 -6.64 -25.26
CA GLN A 31 9.79 -6.23 -26.65
C GLN A 31 9.35 -4.77 -26.72
N GLU A 32 9.81 -4.03 -27.73
CA GLU A 32 9.13 -2.78 -28.09
C GLU A 32 7.71 -3.16 -28.51
N PRO A 33 6.68 -2.63 -27.84
CA PRO A 33 5.32 -2.99 -28.17
C PRO A 33 5.03 -2.53 -29.61
N ASP A 34 4.57 -3.47 -30.43
CA ASP A 34 4.02 -3.15 -31.75
C ASP A 34 2.59 -2.58 -31.60
N GLU A 35 2.00 -2.14 -32.73
CA GLU A 35 0.65 -1.55 -32.75
C GLU A 35 -0.43 -2.48 -32.16
N GLU A 36 -0.20 -3.79 -32.12
CA GLU A 36 -1.16 -4.77 -31.57
C GLU A 36 -0.94 -5.02 -30.07
N GLN A 37 0.29 -4.89 -29.57
CA GLN A 37 0.66 -5.14 -28.18
C GLN A 37 0.52 -3.92 -27.27
N GLU A 38 0.72 -2.72 -27.81
CA GLU A 38 0.62 -1.47 -27.04
C GLU A 38 -0.74 -1.32 -26.33
N PRO A 39 -1.89 -1.59 -26.97
CA PRO A 39 -3.20 -1.48 -26.32
C PRO A 39 -3.43 -2.54 -25.23
N ILE A 40 -2.76 -3.70 -25.32
CA ILE A 40 -2.84 -4.75 -24.28
C ILE A 40 -1.99 -4.35 -23.08
N ARG A 41 -0.82 -3.74 -23.34
CA ARG A 41 0.12 -3.33 -22.30
C ARG A 41 -0.32 -2.07 -21.57
N PHE A 42 -0.84 -1.07 -22.27
CA PHE A 42 -1.26 0.21 -21.67
C PHE A 42 -2.73 0.49 -21.96
N GLN A 43 -3.53 0.53 -20.91
CA GLN A 43 -4.99 0.66 -21.01
C GLN A 43 -5.49 1.89 -20.26
N GLU A 44 -6.19 2.77 -20.97
CA GLU A 44 -6.80 3.95 -20.37
C GLU A 44 -8.13 3.62 -19.71
N ARG A 45 -8.40 4.26 -18.57
CA ARG A 45 -9.69 4.17 -17.89
C ARG A 45 -10.09 5.48 -17.24
N ASP A 46 -11.38 5.58 -16.96
CA ASP A 46 -11.93 6.63 -16.11
C ASP A 46 -11.49 6.44 -14.65
N PRO A 47 -11.40 7.54 -13.88
CA PRO A 47 -11.04 7.48 -12.46
C PRO A 47 -12.04 6.61 -11.68
N PHE A 48 -11.56 6.02 -10.58
CA PHE A 48 -12.44 5.34 -9.62
C PHE A 48 -13.41 6.34 -8.97
N ASP A 49 -14.57 5.83 -8.56
CA ASP A 49 -15.60 6.62 -7.89
C ASP A 49 -15.05 7.34 -6.64
N ASP A 50 -15.45 8.60 -6.47
CA ASP A 50 -15.08 9.40 -5.29
C ASP A 50 -15.83 8.88 -4.06
N PHE A 51 -15.15 8.06 -3.25
CA PHE A 51 -15.76 7.43 -2.08
C PHE A 51 -16.26 8.42 -1.03
N LEU A 52 -15.74 9.65 -1.00
CA LEU A 52 -16.12 10.65 0.00
C LEU A 52 -17.59 11.05 -0.11
N VAL A 53 -18.25 10.83 -1.25
CA VAL A 53 -19.70 11.05 -1.39
C VAL A 53 -20.55 10.09 -0.55
N HIS A 54 -19.94 9.02 -0.03
CA HIS A 54 -20.58 8.01 0.82
C HIS A 54 -20.24 8.16 2.30
N ILE A 55 -19.55 9.23 2.67
CA ILE A 55 -19.09 9.51 4.03
C ILE A 55 -19.78 10.78 4.52
N ASP A 56 -20.38 10.71 5.71
CA ASP A 56 -21.02 11.87 6.31
C ASP A 56 -19.99 12.82 6.96
N GLN A 57 -20.47 13.94 7.49
CA GLN A 57 -19.61 14.94 8.15
C GLN A 57 -18.91 14.41 9.42
N GLY A 58 -19.42 13.33 10.01
CA GLY A 58 -18.83 12.66 11.15
C GLY A 58 -17.83 11.57 10.78
N GLY A 59 -17.55 11.35 9.50
CA GLY A 59 -16.67 10.27 9.05
C GLY A 59 -17.35 8.89 9.03
N VAL A 60 -18.68 8.82 9.16
CA VAL A 60 -19.42 7.56 9.17
C VAL A 60 -19.83 7.19 7.75
N ARG A 61 -19.67 5.92 7.41
CA ARG A 61 -20.08 5.36 6.13
C ARG A 61 -21.60 5.29 6.02
N ARG A 62 -22.14 5.59 4.84
CA ARG A 62 -23.54 5.27 4.52
C ARG A 62 -23.76 3.76 4.59
N GLU A 63 -24.90 3.35 5.13
CA GLU A 63 -25.39 1.98 5.05
C GLU A 63 -25.50 1.48 3.59
N PRO A 64 -24.98 0.29 3.26
CA PRO A 64 -25.11 -0.27 1.93
C PRO A 64 -26.54 -0.76 1.69
N THR A 65 -27.04 -0.54 0.49
CA THR A 65 -28.30 -1.10 -0.02
C THR A 65 -28.21 -2.63 -0.10
N PRO A 66 -29.34 -3.36 -0.14
CA PRO A 66 -29.35 -4.81 -0.33
C PRO A 66 -28.55 -5.27 -1.56
N GLU A 67 -28.65 -4.53 -2.66
CA GLU A 67 -27.95 -4.83 -3.91
C GLU A 67 -26.42 -4.62 -3.78
N GLU A 68 -25.99 -3.57 -3.07
CA GLU A 68 -24.58 -3.31 -2.77
C GLU A 68 -23.99 -4.39 -1.86
N ARG A 69 -24.74 -4.83 -0.83
CA ARG A 69 -24.37 -5.94 0.05
C ARG A 69 -24.20 -7.23 -0.75
N GLU A 70 -25.15 -7.55 -1.62
CA GLU A 70 -25.08 -8.76 -2.44
C GLU A 70 -23.93 -8.72 -3.44
N ARG A 71 -23.65 -7.56 -4.06
CA ARG A 71 -22.50 -7.38 -4.95
C ARG A 71 -21.18 -7.57 -4.22
N MET A 72 -21.07 -7.07 -3.00
CA MET A 72 -19.86 -7.23 -2.20
C MET A 72 -19.67 -8.70 -1.76
N ASP A 73 -20.73 -9.38 -1.34
CA ASP A 73 -20.69 -10.81 -1.03
C ASP A 73 -20.23 -11.64 -2.24
N ARG A 74 -20.75 -11.36 -3.44
CA ARG A 74 -20.30 -12.05 -4.66
C ARG A 74 -18.84 -11.75 -4.99
N SER A 75 -18.37 -10.53 -4.74
CA SER A 75 -16.97 -10.16 -4.94
C SER A 75 -16.04 -10.89 -3.96
N LEU A 76 -16.44 -11.04 -2.69
CA LEU A 76 -15.71 -11.82 -1.68
C LEU A 76 -15.68 -13.32 -2.02
N VAL A 77 -16.80 -13.88 -2.50
CA VAL A 77 -16.85 -15.27 -3.00
C VAL A 77 -15.92 -15.43 -4.20
N ALA A 78 -15.95 -14.51 -5.16
CA ALA A 78 -15.05 -14.53 -6.31
C ALA A 78 -13.58 -14.46 -5.87
N LEU A 79 -13.26 -13.69 -4.83
CA LEU A 79 -11.90 -13.57 -4.30
C LEU A 79 -11.43 -14.89 -3.68
N GLY A 80 -12.27 -15.52 -2.85
CA GLY A 80 -11.96 -16.83 -2.29
C GLY A 80 -11.71 -17.89 -3.38
N ASN A 81 -12.54 -17.91 -4.40
CA ASN A 81 -12.39 -18.81 -5.55
C ASN A 81 -11.12 -18.49 -6.38
N LEU A 82 -10.78 -17.20 -6.53
CA LEU A 82 -9.58 -16.75 -7.26
C LEU A 82 -8.29 -17.27 -6.63
N PHE A 83 -8.27 -17.55 -5.32
CA PHE A 83 -7.11 -18.12 -4.63
C PHE A 83 -7.31 -19.54 -4.11
N GLU A 84 -8.40 -20.20 -4.48
CA GLU A 84 -8.68 -21.57 -4.04
C GLU A 84 -7.58 -22.54 -4.49
N GLY A 85 -7.08 -23.34 -3.55
CA GLY A 85 -6.03 -24.33 -3.76
C GLY A 85 -4.61 -23.75 -3.93
N ALA A 86 -4.46 -22.43 -3.88
CA ALA A 86 -3.15 -21.78 -4.03
C ALA A 86 -2.36 -21.85 -2.71
N GLN A 87 -1.06 -22.14 -2.82
CA GLN A 87 -0.10 -22.03 -1.71
C GLN A 87 0.53 -20.63 -1.70
N ILE A 88 -0.30 -19.61 -1.55
CA ILE A 88 0.08 -18.19 -1.58
C ILE A 88 -0.35 -17.57 -0.25
N ARG A 89 0.54 -16.79 0.35
CA ARG A 89 0.23 -16.00 1.55
C ARG A 89 -0.49 -14.72 1.12
N TRP A 90 -1.82 -14.81 1.14
CA TRP A 90 -2.69 -13.66 0.88
C TRP A 90 -3.66 -13.45 2.04
N GLN A 91 -4.05 -12.20 2.26
CA GLN A 91 -5.06 -11.82 3.23
C GLN A 91 -5.87 -10.66 2.64
N LEU A 92 -7.19 -10.71 2.78
CA LEU A 92 -8.06 -9.57 2.59
C LEU A 92 -7.54 -8.42 3.46
N ASP A 93 -7.50 -7.22 2.90
CA ASP A 93 -7.01 -6.01 3.54
C ASP A 93 -8.11 -4.95 3.60
N GLY A 94 -7.81 -3.77 4.16
CA GLY A 94 -8.75 -2.66 4.19
C GLY A 94 -9.93 -2.85 5.15
N ALA A 95 -10.93 -1.97 5.00
CA ALA A 95 -12.04 -1.83 5.95
C ALA A 95 -13.01 -3.02 5.95
N ILE A 96 -13.03 -3.82 4.88
CA ILE A 96 -13.93 -4.97 4.76
C ILE A 96 -13.61 -6.07 5.78
N ASN A 97 -12.36 -6.17 6.25
CA ASN A 97 -12.01 -7.02 7.38
C ASN A 97 -12.85 -6.72 8.62
N ILE A 98 -13.08 -5.43 8.90
CA ILE A 98 -13.85 -5.01 10.08
C ILE A 98 -15.29 -5.47 9.95
N SER A 99 -15.87 -5.38 8.74
CA SER A 99 -17.22 -5.89 8.50
C SER A 99 -17.32 -7.39 8.77
N LEU A 100 -16.35 -8.17 8.28
CA LEU A 100 -16.33 -9.62 8.48
C LEU A 100 -16.05 -10.00 9.95
N LEU A 101 -15.22 -9.24 10.66
CA LEU A 101 -14.90 -9.47 12.07
C LEU A 101 -16.06 -9.09 13.01
N SER A 102 -16.80 -8.01 12.68
CA SER A 102 -17.98 -7.55 13.42
C SER A 102 -19.24 -8.35 13.09
N GLY A 103 -19.24 -9.11 11.98
CA GLY A 103 -20.36 -9.95 11.56
C GLY A 103 -21.44 -9.24 10.73
N ASP A 104 -21.26 -7.95 10.43
CA ASP A 104 -22.09 -7.18 9.51
C ASP A 104 -21.27 -6.05 8.86
N TYR A 105 -21.73 -5.56 7.71
CA TYR A 105 -21.13 -4.43 7.02
C TYR A 105 -21.18 -3.15 7.87
N ILE A 106 -20.01 -2.56 8.13
CA ILE A 106 -19.88 -1.27 8.84
C ILE A 106 -20.27 -0.05 7.98
N GLY A 107 -20.87 -0.30 6.82
CA GLY A 107 -21.14 0.68 5.78
C GLY A 107 -20.81 0.14 4.39
N ILE A 108 -21.02 0.98 3.37
CA ILE A 108 -20.64 0.67 1.99
C ILE A 108 -19.10 0.51 1.86
N HIS A 109 -18.70 -0.41 0.99
CA HIS A 109 -17.33 -0.62 0.53
C HIS A 109 -17.28 -0.50 -0.99
N LYS A 110 -16.28 0.19 -1.53
CA LYS A 110 -16.16 0.47 -2.97
C LYS A 110 -15.23 -0.51 -3.70
N ASP A 111 -14.27 -1.08 -2.99
CA ASP A 111 -13.18 -1.90 -3.52
C ASP A 111 -12.90 -3.12 -2.62
N ILE A 112 -12.07 -4.00 -3.14
CA ILE A 112 -11.46 -5.11 -2.44
C ILE A 112 -9.97 -4.82 -2.35
N ASP A 113 -9.45 -4.72 -1.13
CA ASP A 113 -8.01 -4.63 -0.88
C ASP A 113 -7.45 -6.03 -0.54
N LEU A 114 -6.22 -6.29 -0.97
CA LEU A 114 -5.54 -7.56 -0.78
C LEU A 114 -4.08 -7.35 -0.41
N SER A 115 -3.63 -7.95 0.68
CA SER A 115 -2.21 -8.08 1.00
C SER A 115 -1.64 -9.37 0.38
N ILE A 116 -0.51 -9.29 -0.31
CA ILE A 116 0.24 -10.43 -0.85
C ILE A 116 1.72 -10.33 -0.45
N ASP A 117 2.32 -11.45 -0.08
CA ASP A 117 3.75 -11.55 0.20
C ASP A 117 4.62 -11.33 -1.06
N SER A 118 5.66 -10.49 -0.97
CA SER A 118 6.55 -10.20 -2.10
C SER A 118 7.18 -11.44 -2.73
N ASP A 119 7.44 -12.46 -1.91
CA ASP A 119 8.07 -13.72 -2.32
C ASP A 119 7.11 -14.59 -3.15
N ASP A 120 5.79 -14.40 -3.03
CA ASP A 120 4.79 -15.23 -3.68
C ASP A 120 4.34 -14.67 -5.04
N LEU A 121 4.83 -13.49 -5.46
CA LEU A 121 4.33 -12.78 -6.64
C LEU A 121 4.46 -13.55 -7.96
N GLU A 122 5.51 -14.34 -8.14
CA GLU A 122 5.64 -15.19 -9.34
C GLU A 122 4.58 -16.31 -9.36
N SER A 123 4.23 -16.84 -8.18
CA SER A 123 3.16 -17.85 -8.05
C SER A 123 1.79 -17.22 -8.26
N VAL A 124 1.60 -15.98 -7.79
CA VAL A 124 0.40 -15.17 -8.04
C VAL A 124 0.21 -14.95 -9.54
N GLU A 125 1.22 -14.44 -10.24
CA GLU A 125 1.13 -14.20 -11.68
C GLU A 125 0.70 -15.46 -12.46
N LYS A 126 1.33 -16.61 -12.17
CA LYS A 126 1.00 -17.90 -12.78
C LYS A 126 -0.42 -18.38 -12.44
N LEU A 127 -0.94 -18.02 -11.28
CA LEU A 127 -2.29 -18.36 -10.85
C LEU A 127 -3.35 -17.49 -11.56
N LEU A 128 -3.09 -16.20 -11.71
CA LEU A 128 -4.05 -15.21 -12.18
C LEU A 128 -4.41 -15.41 -13.66
N GLU A 129 -3.42 -15.59 -14.52
CA GLU A 129 -3.64 -15.64 -15.97
C GLU A 129 -4.65 -16.72 -16.42
N PRO A 130 -4.54 -18.01 -16.02
CA PRO A 130 -5.54 -19.01 -16.39
C PRO A 130 -6.90 -18.77 -15.74
N ARG A 131 -6.98 -17.93 -14.70
CA ARG A 131 -8.21 -17.53 -14.02
C ARG A 131 -8.81 -16.24 -14.58
N GLY A 132 -8.22 -15.67 -15.63
CA GLY A 132 -8.72 -14.46 -16.29
C GLY A 132 -8.38 -13.18 -15.53
N TYR A 133 -7.21 -13.14 -14.87
CA TYR A 133 -6.69 -11.95 -14.18
C TYR A 133 -5.24 -11.69 -14.56
N ALA A 134 -4.77 -10.45 -14.36
CA ALA A 134 -3.36 -10.09 -14.52
C ALA A 134 -2.95 -8.95 -13.56
N LEU A 135 -1.64 -8.76 -13.44
CA LEU A 135 -1.00 -7.71 -12.65
C LEU A 135 -0.90 -6.40 -13.44
N PHE A 136 -1.26 -5.30 -12.80
CA PHE A 136 -1.21 -3.95 -13.37
C PHE A 136 -0.62 -2.91 -12.41
N LEU A 137 0.09 -1.93 -12.94
CA LEU A 137 0.42 -0.69 -12.25
C LEU A 137 -0.52 0.42 -12.74
N SER A 138 -1.24 1.04 -11.82
CA SER A 138 -2.15 2.16 -12.10
C SER A 138 -1.47 3.49 -11.84
N SER A 139 -1.44 4.38 -12.81
CA SER A 139 -0.87 5.73 -12.69
C SER A 139 -1.80 6.79 -13.28
N LEU A 140 -1.59 8.06 -12.92
CA LEU A 140 -2.28 9.18 -13.56
C LEU A 140 -1.75 9.39 -14.98
N LYS A 141 -2.66 9.50 -15.96
CA LYS A 141 -2.28 9.88 -17.32
C LYS A 141 -1.67 11.29 -17.36
N ASP A 142 -2.22 12.19 -16.56
CA ASP A 142 -1.70 13.54 -16.35
C ASP A 142 -1.55 13.78 -14.83
N PRO A 143 -0.31 13.82 -14.29
CA PRO A 143 -0.06 14.05 -12.86
C PRO A 143 -0.64 15.37 -12.33
N THR A 144 -0.91 16.34 -13.19
CA THR A 144 -1.52 17.63 -12.80
C THR A 144 -3.04 17.54 -12.62
N GLN A 145 -3.64 16.42 -13.02
CA GLN A 145 -5.08 16.16 -12.93
C GLN A 145 -5.34 14.96 -12.01
N PRO A 146 -5.38 15.13 -10.68
CA PRO A 146 -5.49 14.02 -9.73
C PRO A 146 -6.81 13.22 -9.84
N ARG A 147 -7.84 13.81 -10.44
CA ARG A 147 -9.13 13.18 -10.78
C ARG A 147 -9.25 12.84 -12.27
N GLY A 148 -8.16 12.91 -13.01
CA GLY A 148 -8.10 12.60 -14.43
C GLY A 148 -8.07 11.10 -14.70
N LYS A 149 -7.98 10.76 -15.99
CA LYS A 149 -7.87 9.39 -16.46
C LYS A 149 -6.64 8.69 -15.86
N LYS A 150 -6.79 7.38 -15.67
CA LYS A 150 -5.70 6.50 -15.25
C LYS A 150 -5.17 5.71 -16.44
N VAL A 151 -3.89 5.37 -16.38
CA VAL A 151 -3.24 4.39 -17.26
C VAL A 151 -2.97 3.15 -16.42
N MET A 152 -3.40 2.01 -16.94
CA MET A 152 -3.13 0.69 -16.38
C MET A 152 -2.04 0.04 -17.23
N GLU A 153 -0.81 -0.05 -16.70
CA GLU A 153 0.28 -0.79 -17.34
C GLU A 153 0.23 -2.25 -16.89
N ARG A 154 0.07 -3.19 -17.82
CA ARG A 154 0.22 -4.62 -17.54
C ARG A 154 1.71 -4.94 -17.31
N VAL A 155 2.01 -5.57 -16.19
CA VAL A 155 3.40 -5.81 -15.76
C VAL A 155 3.64 -7.25 -15.31
N SER A 156 4.91 -7.62 -15.24
CA SER A 156 5.35 -8.89 -14.66
C SER A 156 5.41 -8.84 -13.14
N ALA A 157 5.47 -10.00 -12.49
CA ALA A 157 5.70 -10.09 -11.05
C ALA A 157 6.95 -9.31 -10.57
N ALA A 158 8.02 -9.31 -11.37
CA ALA A 158 9.25 -8.61 -11.04
C ALA A 158 9.08 -7.08 -11.06
N ARG A 159 8.45 -6.53 -12.11
CA ARG A 159 8.17 -5.09 -12.20
C ARG A 159 7.13 -4.64 -11.18
N PHE A 160 6.14 -5.49 -10.89
CA PHE A 160 5.15 -5.27 -9.84
C PHE A 160 5.82 -5.15 -8.45
N ARG A 161 6.76 -6.05 -8.14
CA ARG A 161 7.57 -6.00 -6.91
C ARG A 161 8.40 -4.73 -6.84
N GLU A 162 9.13 -4.41 -7.90
CA GLU A 162 10.00 -3.24 -7.95
C GLU A 162 9.25 -1.93 -7.70
N ALA A 163 8.09 -1.75 -8.36
CA ALA A 163 7.24 -0.58 -8.17
C ALA A 163 6.74 -0.48 -6.72
N ALA A 164 6.34 -1.62 -6.14
CA ALA A 164 5.90 -1.68 -4.76
C ALA A 164 7.03 -1.43 -3.75
N GLU A 165 8.30 -1.69 -4.07
CA GLU A 165 9.48 -1.48 -3.21
C GLU A 165 9.98 -0.04 -3.22
N LYS A 166 9.93 0.63 -4.38
CA LYS A 166 10.47 1.97 -4.55
C LYS A 166 9.58 3.07 -3.96
N ASP A 167 8.39 2.72 -3.45
CA ASP A 167 7.39 3.69 -2.97
C ASP A 167 7.19 4.81 -4.01
N GLU A 168 7.12 4.42 -5.27
CA GLU A 168 6.83 5.35 -6.36
C GLU A 168 5.39 5.78 -6.17
N ALA A 169 5.17 6.94 -5.53
CA ALA A 169 3.85 7.56 -5.30
C ALA A 169 3.01 7.74 -6.58
N THR A 170 3.56 7.42 -7.75
CA THR A 170 2.96 7.50 -9.07
C THR A 170 2.32 6.19 -9.54
N HIS A 171 2.63 5.04 -8.94
CA HIS A 171 2.14 3.72 -9.36
C HIS A 171 1.43 2.97 -8.21
N HIS A 172 0.17 2.62 -8.42
CA HIS A 172 -0.62 1.81 -7.50
C HIS A 172 -0.72 0.36 -8.01
N PRO A 173 -0.20 -0.65 -7.28
CA PRO A 173 -0.29 -2.05 -7.72
C PRO A 173 -1.72 -2.60 -7.62
N MET A 174 -2.19 -3.21 -8.70
CA MET A 174 -3.56 -3.72 -8.80
C MET A 174 -3.59 -5.09 -9.50
N ILE A 175 -4.54 -5.93 -9.12
CA ILE A 175 -4.94 -7.10 -9.91
C ILE A 175 -6.24 -6.74 -10.62
N ALA A 176 -6.30 -6.97 -11.93
CA ALA A 176 -7.50 -6.70 -12.73
C ALA A 176 -7.95 -7.93 -13.50
N ARG A 177 -9.27 -8.06 -13.65
CA ARG A 177 -9.88 -9.07 -14.50
C ARG A 177 -9.63 -8.73 -15.97
N ILE A 178 -9.25 -9.74 -16.76
CA ILE A 178 -8.96 -9.59 -18.18
C ILE A 178 -9.80 -10.55 -19.04
N ASP A 179 -10.08 -10.13 -20.26
CA ASP A 179 -10.75 -10.94 -21.26
C ASP A 179 -9.78 -11.90 -22.00
N ALA A 180 -10.29 -12.59 -23.02
CA ALA A 180 -9.49 -13.49 -23.85
C ALA A 180 -8.41 -12.78 -24.68
N HIS A 181 -8.46 -11.46 -24.82
CA HIS A 181 -7.45 -10.66 -25.51
C HIS A 181 -6.43 -10.06 -24.54
N GLY A 182 -6.61 -10.24 -23.22
CA GLY A 182 -5.76 -9.62 -22.21
C GLY A 182 -6.16 -8.17 -21.90
N MET A 183 -7.30 -7.72 -22.42
CA MET A 183 -7.86 -6.41 -22.14
C MET A 183 -8.60 -6.45 -20.81
N ILE A 184 -8.52 -5.38 -20.03
CA ILE A 184 -9.24 -5.21 -18.78
C ILE A 184 -10.75 -5.32 -19.07
N GLN A 185 -11.41 -6.20 -18.34
CA GLN A 185 -12.85 -6.39 -18.45
C GLN A 185 -13.58 -5.41 -17.53
N GLU A 186 -14.28 -4.47 -18.13
CA GLU A 186 -15.15 -3.53 -17.40
C GLU A 186 -16.47 -4.20 -17.01
N GLY A 187 -16.92 -3.95 -15.78
CA GLY A 187 -18.17 -4.47 -15.24
C GLY A 187 -18.11 -5.95 -14.81
N GLY A 188 -18.86 -6.28 -13.76
CA GLY A 188 -18.83 -7.60 -13.09
C GLY A 188 -18.47 -7.52 -11.61
N ASP A 189 -18.54 -8.68 -10.94
CA ASP A 189 -18.06 -8.84 -9.57
C ASP A 189 -16.52 -9.02 -9.59
N LEU A 190 -15.81 -8.40 -8.63
CA LEU A 190 -14.34 -8.46 -8.48
C LEU A 190 -13.52 -8.10 -9.74
N ASN A 191 -13.77 -6.96 -10.38
CA ASN A 191 -12.98 -6.59 -11.59
C ASN A 191 -11.60 -6.01 -11.26
N PHE A 192 -11.46 -5.39 -10.09
CA PHE A 192 -10.24 -4.79 -9.61
C PHE A 192 -10.03 -5.11 -8.14
N ILE A 193 -8.77 -5.34 -7.79
CA ILE A 193 -8.31 -5.61 -6.45
C ILE A 193 -7.12 -4.69 -6.20
N ASP A 194 -7.25 -3.80 -5.23
CA ASP A 194 -6.15 -2.97 -4.74
C ASP A 194 -5.17 -3.89 -4.01
N THR A 195 -3.91 -3.91 -4.42
CA THR A 195 -2.96 -4.94 -3.97
C THR A 195 -1.79 -4.31 -3.21
N HIS A 196 -1.69 -4.61 -1.93
CA HIS A 196 -0.59 -4.22 -1.07
C HIS A 196 0.46 -5.32 -0.98
N ILE A 197 1.71 -4.98 -1.29
CA ILE A 197 2.82 -5.93 -1.18
C ILE A 197 3.40 -5.90 0.22
N VAL A 198 3.36 -7.04 0.89
CA VAL A 198 3.99 -7.25 2.19
C VAL A 198 5.49 -7.43 1.97
N ARG A 199 6.27 -6.45 2.43
CA ARG A 199 7.73 -6.52 2.45
C ARG A 199 8.21 -7.26 3.68
N ARG A 200 9.35 -7.93 3.58
CA ARG A 200 10.01 -8.60 4.69
C ARG A 200 11.45 -8.14 4.88
N ASP A 201 11.90 -8.14 6.13
CA ASP A 201 13.31 -7.92 6.47
C ASP A 201 14.16 -9.18 6.21
N GLU A 202 15.46 -9.09 6.51
CA GLU A 202 16.42 -10.18 6.34
C GLU A 202 16.09 -11.41 7.22
N GLU A 203 15.33 -11.23 8.30
CA GLU A 203 14.83 -12.31 9.17
C GLU A 203 13.42 -12.81 8.79
N HIS A 204 12.96 -12.46 7.59
CA HIS A 204 11.65 -12.78 7.04
C HIS A 204 10.47 -12.30 7.92
N ARG A 205 10.64 -11.21 8.68
CA ARG A 205 9.53 -10.55 9.40
C ARG A 205 8.90 -9.49 8.50
N PRO A 206 7.56 -9.35 8.52
CA PRO A 206 6.88 -8.28 7.80
C PRO A 206 7.36 -6.91 8.30
N VAL A 207 7.49 -5.94 7.39
CA VAL A 207 7.98 -4.58 7.73
C VAL A 207 6.83 -3.57 7.63
N GLY A 208 6.66 -2.78 8.69
CA GLY A 208 5.68 -1.70 8.79
C GLY A 208 6.29 -0.32 8.55
N TRP A 209 5.63 0.70 9.12
CA TRP A 209 6.06 2.10 9.02
C TRP A 209 7.39 2.27 9.74
N GLY A 210 8.18 3.26 9.29
CA GLY A 210 9.50 3.53 9.89
C GLY A 210 10.48 2.35 9.88
N GLY A 211 10.26 1.33 9.04
CA GLY A 211 11.10 0.14 8.95
C GLY A 211 11.00 -0.80 10.15
N VAL A 212 9.94 -0.70 10.97
CA VAL A 212 9.77 -1.55 12.15
C VAL A 212 9.26 -2.94 11.74
N ALA A 213 9.84 -3.98 12.33
CA ALA A 213 9.37 -5.35 12.14
C ALA A 213 8.04 -5.57 12.87
N LEU A 214 7.04 -6.06 12.14
CA LEU A 214 5.71 -6.36 12.66
C LEU A 214 5.63 -7.82 13.16
N PRO A 215 4.70 -8.13 14.08
CA PRO A 215 4.46 -9.51 14.53
C PRO A 215 4.14 -10.44 13.35
N LYS A 216 4.75 -11.64 13.33
CA LYS A 216 4.54 -12.61 12.24
C LYS A 216 3.11 -13.15 12.26
N GLU A 217 2.55 -13.27 13.45
CA GLU A 217 1.19 -13.76 13.74
C GLU A 217 0.11 -12.89 13.09
N TRP A 218 0.39 -11.60 12.86
CA TRP A 218 -0.53 -10.69 12.17
C TRP A 218 -0.72 -11.03 10.69
N TYR A 219 0.26 -11.74 10.12
CA TYR A 219 0.31 -12.16 8.72
C TYR A 219 0.01 -13.64 8.54
N GLU A 220 -0.38 -14.33 9.62
CA GLU A 220 -0.99 -15.64 9.52
C GLU A 220 -2.47 -15.46 9.11
N PRO A 221 -2.93 -16.09 8.01
CA PRO A 221 -4.28 -15.89 7.50
C PRO A 221 -5.32 -16.50 8.45
N GLN A 222 -6.36 -15.72 8.76
CA GLN A 222 -7.54 -16.22 9.47
C GLN A 222 -8.65 -16.46 8.45
N SER A 223 -9.32 -17.61 8.48
CA SER A 223 -10.38 -17.90 7.52
C SER A 223 -11.76 -17.54 8.06
N VAL A 224 -12.57 -16.85 7.25
CA VAL A 224 -14.00 -16.62 7.48
C VAL A 224 -14.81 -17.26 6.35
N ASP A 225 -15.98 -17.81 6.68
CA ASP A 225 -16.92 -18.32 5.68
C ASP A 225 -17.79 -17.18 5.14
N VAL A 226 -17.71 -16.94 3.84
CA VAL A 226 -18.57 -16.01 3.11
C VAL A 226 -19.39 -16.83 2.12
N ARG A 227 -20.65 -17.08 2.48
CA ARG A 227 -21.60 -17.86 1.67
C ARG A 227 -21.04 -19.22 1.22
N GLY A 228 -20.40 -19.96 2.12
CA GLY A 228 -19.80 -21.28 1.85
C GLY A 228 -18.41 -21.23 1.22
N THR A 229 -17.85 -20.03 0.98
CA THR A 229 -16.50 -19.85 0.44
C THR A 229 -15.57 -19.33 1.54
N ARG A 230 -14.40 -19.96 1.70
CA ARG A 230 -13.41 -19.49 2.67
C ARG A 230 -12.63 -18.31 2.10
N VAL A 231 -12.65 -17.20 2.83
CA VAL A 231 -11.86 -16.00 2.55
C VAL A 231 -10.83 -15.83 3.67
N GLN A 232 -9.58 -15.57 3.29
CA GLN A 232 -8.54 -15.25 4.25
C GLN A 232 -8.62 -13.78 4.62
N ILE A 233 -8.80 -13.47 5.89
CA ILE A 233 -8.85 -12.12 6.45
C ILE A 233 -7.58 -11.82 7.26
N SER A 234 -7.29 -10.53 7.41
CA SER A 234 -6.18 -10.02 8.21
C SER A 234 -6.47 -10.09 9.71
N HIS A 235 -5.40 -10.23 10.51
CA HIS A 235 -5.50 -10.12 11.96
C HIS A 235 -6.08 -8.75 12.38
N PRO A 236 -6.98 -8.67 13.38
CA PRO A 236 -7.61 -7.41 13.81
C PRO A 236 -6.58 -6.33 14.17
N ALA A 237 -5.49 -6.70 14.85
CA ALA A 237 -4.39 -5.78 15.17
C ALA A 237 -3.68 -5.19 13.94
N LYS A 238 -3.52 -5.99 12.86
CA LYS A 238 -2.99 -5.50 11.59
C LYS A 238 -3.94 -4.44 11.01
N VAL A 239 -5.23 -4.74 10.94
CA VAL A 239 -6.23 -3.80 10.43
C VAL A 239 -6.22 -2.50 11.24
N ALA A 240 -6.15 -2.59 12.56
CA ALA A 240 -6.07 -1.43 13.44
C ALA A 240 -4.80 -0.60 13.21
N TYR A 241 -3.64 -1.26 13.19
CA TYR A 241 -2.33 -0.65 12.99
C TYR A 241 -2.27 0.18 11.69
N PHE A 242 -2.70 -0.39 10.57
CA PHE A 242 -2.67 0.31 9.27
C PHE A 242 -3.68 1.47 9.23
N LYS A 243 -4.87 1.32 9.83
CA LYS A 243 -5.87 2.40 9.89
C LYS A 243 -5.49 3.57 10.80
N LEU A 244 -4.79 3.31 11.91
CA LEU A 244 -4.28 4.35 12.80
C LEU A 244 -3.29 5.30 12.08
N HIS A 245 -2.52 4.74 11.14
CA HIS A 245 -1.62 5.48 10.26
C HIS A 245 -2.34 6.23 9.12
N GLY A 246 -3.60 5.89 8.84
CA GLY A 246 -4.43 6.59 7.89
C GLY A 246 -4.86 7.98 8.39
N ASP A 247 -4.98 8.92 7.45
CA ASP A 247 -5.43 10.29 7.65
C ASP A 247 -6.82 10.56 7.05
N ARG A 248 -7.45 9.53 6.47
CA ARG A 248 -8.78 9.66 5.87
C ARG A 248 -9.82 9.87 6.96
N VAL A 249 -10.78 10.76 6.68
CA VAL A 249 -11.80 11.21 7.65
C VAL A 249 -12.62 10.08 8.29
N TYR A 250 -12.71 8.93 7.63
CA TYR A 250 -13.45 7.75 8.09
C TYR A 250 -12.59 6.64 8.70
N ASP A 251 -11.25 6.69 8.59
CA ASP A 251 -10.40 5.61 9.11
C ASP A 251 -10.51 5.48 10.63
N GLN A 252 -10.60 6.60 11.34
CA GLN A 252 -10.79 6.62 12.79
C GLN A 252 -12.16 6.06 13.19
N MET A 253 -13.21 6.41 12.47
CA MET A 253 -14.57 5.93 12.77
C MET A 253 -14.75 4.45 12.44
N ASP A 254 -14.07 3.94 11.40
CA ASP A 254 -14.03 2.51 11.09
C ASP A 254 -13.43 1.67 12.23
N LEU A 255 -12.53 2.24 13.05
CA LEU A 255 -11.93 1.52 14.18
C LEU A 255 -12.89 1.29 15.34
N ARG A 256 -13.96 2.08 15.46
CA ARG A 256 -14.95 1.91 16.53
C ARG A 256 -15.68 0.57 16.48
N PRO A 257 -16.28 0.12 15.36
CA PRO A 257 -16.87 -1.21 15.28
C PRO A 257 -15.83 -2.33 15.44
N LEU A 258 -14.57 -2.12 15.05
CA LEU A 258 -13.49 -3.08 15.32
C LEU A 258 -13.20 -3.20 16.81
N ALA A 259 -13.09 -2.08 17.52
CA ALA A 259 -12.91 -2.02 18.97
C ALA A 259 -14.05 -2.76 19.71
N LYS A 260 -15.29 -2.55 19.26
CA LYS A 260 -16.49 -3.19 19.83
C LYS A 260 -16.69 -4.65 19.43
N SER A 261 -16.00 -5.15 18.41
CA SER A 261 -16.17 -6.53 17.92
C SER A 261 -15.72 -7.61 18.91
N GLY A 262 -14.95 -7.24 19.94
CA GLY A 262 -14.27 -8.19 20.84
C GLY A 262 -13.14 -8.99 20.19
N ARG A 263 -12.81 -8.72 18.91
CA ARG A 263 -11.73 -9.39 18.17
C ARG A 263 -10.37 -8.71 18.36
N LEU A 264 -10.36 -7.40 18.57
CA LEU A 264 -9.17 -6.63 18.90
C LEU A 264 -8.92 -6.73 20.41
N SER A 265 -7.78 -7.29 20.83
CA SER A 265 -7.47 -7.48 22.25
C SER A 265 -6.68 -6.31 22.84
N ARG A 266 -6.68 -6.20 24.18
CA ARG A 266 -5.82 -5.21 24.85
C ARG A 266 -4.33 -5.46 24.62
N ALA A 267 -3.93 -6.73 24.50
CA ALA A 267 -2.55 -7.08 24.17
C ALA A 267 -2.16 -6.57 22.78
N ASP A 268 -3.07 -6.67 21.81
CA ASP A 268 -2.87 -6.11 20.46
C ASP A 268 -2.62 -4.60 20.51
N MET A 269 -3.43 -3.86 21.28
CA MET A 269 -3.27 -2.41 21.43
C MET A 269 -1.95 -2.04 22.12
N MET A 270 -1.52 -2.81 23.11
CA MET A 270 -0.20 -2.63 23.73
C MET A 270 0.92 -2.84 22.72
N THR A 271 0.85 -3.90 21.91
CA THR A 271 1.83 -4.14 20.83
C THR A 271 1.83 -3.02 19.81
N ILE A 272 0.65 -2.51 19.39
CA ILE A 272 0.57 -1.36 18.48
C ILE A 272 1.26 -0.13 19.07
N ARG A 273 1.05 0.17 20.35
CA ARG A 273 1.72 1.29 21.03
C ARG A 273 3.23 1.13 21.05
N GLU A 274 3.73 -0.06 21.38
CA GLU A 274 5.17 -0.37 21.36
C GLU A 274 5.78 -0.24 19.96
N LEU A 275 5.05 -0.64 18.92
CA LEU A 275 5.48 -0.47 17.54
C LEU A 275 5.58 1.02 17.18
N VAL A 276 4.56 1.82 17.50
CA VAL A 276 4.58 3.27 17.28
C VAL A 276 5.76 3.94 17.97
N ASP A 277 6.07 3.57 19.22
CA ASP A 277 7.25 4.09 19.91
C ASP A 277 8.55 3.70 19.19
N GLN A 278 8.67 2.47 18.68
CA GLN A 278 9.81 2.04 17.87
C GLN A 278 9.93 2.83 16.56
N GLU A 279 8.80 3.11 15.91
CA GLU A 279 8.77 3.88 14.67
C GLU A 279 9.24 5.32 14.87
N LEU A 280 8.76 5.98 15.92
CA LEU A 280 9.19 7.33 16.28
C LEU A 280 10.69 7.35 16.57
N ASN A 281 11.20 6.35 17.30
CA ASN A 281 12.62 6.20 17.57
C ASN A 281 13.45 5.95 16.29
N ASN A 282 12.96 5.13 15.36
CA ASN A 282 13.63 4.89 14.08
C ASN A 282 13.67 6.13 13.20
N ARG A 283 12.56 6.87 13.11
CA ARG A 283 12.49 8.15 12.39
C ARG A 283 13.45 9.17 12.99
N LEU A 284 13.56 9.22 14.33
CA LEU A 284 14.51 10.10 15.02
C LEU A 284 15.96 9.74 14.67
N LYS A 285 16.33 8.47 14.74
CA LYS A 285 17.68 8.00 14.36
C LYS A 285 17.99 8.31 12.90
N GLN A 286 17.01 8.12 12.01
CA GLN A 286 17.17 8.43 10.59
C GLN A 286 17.37 9.95 10.37
N ALA A 287 16.59 10.79 11.05
CA ALA A 287 16.76 12.23 11.02
C ALA A 287 18.16 12.62 11.52
N GLU A 288 18.60 12.09 12.67
CA GLU A 288 19.94 12.33 13.21
C GLU A 288 21.05 11.98 12.20
N GLN A 289 20.92 10.85 11.51
CA GLN A 289 21.89 10.44 10.49
C GLN A 289 21.90 11.36 9.27
N ILE A 290 20.72 11.74 8.75
CA ILE A 290 20.60 12.62 7.57
C ILE A 290 21.11 14.01 7.90
N PHE A 291 20.57 14.64 8.94
CA PHE A 291 20.97 15.98 9.35
C PHE A 291 22.44 15.99 9.81
N GLY A 292 22.89 14.99 10.57
CA GLY A 292 24.29 14.90 11.00
C GLY A 292 25.26 14.84 9.82
N ARG A 293 24.95 14.05 8.79
CA ARG A 293 25.75 14.01 7.55
C ARG A 293 25.76 15.36 6.83
N ILE A 294 24.60 15.98 6.61
CA ILE A 294 24.49 17.25 5.88
C ILE A 294 25.19 18.38 6.63
N LEU A 295 24.94 18.49 7.94
CA LEU A 295 25.50 19.54 8.78
C LEU A 295 27.02 19.43 8.93
N SER A 296 27.60 18.24 8.79
CA SER A 296 29.07 18.07 8.77
C SER A 296 29.76 18.78 7.60
N GLY A 297 29.01 19.13 6.55
CA GLY A 297 29.48 19.92 5.41
C GLY A 297 29.35 21.44 5.59
N VAL A 298 28.69 21.91 6.65
CA VAL A 298 28.47 23.35 6.89
C VAL A 298 29.76 24.00 7.42
N THR A 299 30.17 25.12 6.81
CA THR A 299 31.27 25.95 7.33
C THR A 299 30.76 27.32 7.80
N PRO A 300 31.46 28.01 8.72
CA PRO A 300 31.02 29.31 9.26
C PRO A 300 30.84 30.41 8.20
N GLU A 301 31.48 30.29 7.04
CA GLU A 301 31.44 31.26 5.94
C GLU A 301 30.29 31.00 4.95
N MET A 302 29.53 29.91 5.12
CA MET A 302 28.38 29.63 4.27
C MET A 302 27.23 30.59 4.58
N ASP A 303 26.59 31.08 3.53
CA ASP A 303 25.31 31.77 3.64
C ASP A 303 24.14 30.76 3.65
N GLN A 304 22.94 31.26 3.89
CA GLN A 304 21.73 30.42 3.99
C GLN A 304 21.50 29.58 2.73
N GLU A 305 21.68 30.15 1.53
CA GLU A 305 21.47 29.46 0.26
C GLU A 305 22.45 28.30 0.06
N ARG A 306 23.72 28.47 0.46
CA ARG A 306 24.70 27.37 0.43
C ARG A 306 24.34 26.24 1.38
N VAL A 307 23.82 26.54 2.58
CA VAL A 307 23.35 25.52 3.51
C VAL A 307 22.13 24.77 2.95
N VAL A 308 21.17 25.47 2.34
CA VAL A 308 20.03 24.85 1.64
C VAL A 308 20.53 23.95 0.50
N GLY A 309 21.54 24.38 -0.26
CA GLY A 309 22.16 23.58 -1.31
C GLY A 309 22.69 22.23 -0.82
N LEU A 310 23.27 22.16 0.38
CA LEU A 310 23.71 20.88 0.96
C LEU A 310 22.53 19.91 1.21
N PHE A 311 21.36 20.43 1.58
CA PHE A 311 20.16 19.61 1.71
C PHE A 311 19.64 19.14 0.35
N GLU A 312 19.65 19.99 -0.67
CA GLU A 312 19.23 19.64 -2.03
C GLU A 312 20.17 18.63 -2.72
N GLU A 313 21.44 18.63 -2.31
CA GLU A 313 22.45 17.70 -2.79
C GLU A 313 22.27 16.30 -2.19
N ASP A 314 21.67 16.17 -1.01
CA ASP A 314 21.43 14.88 -0.36
C ASP A 314 20.36 14.05 -1.11
N THR A 315 20.68 12.79 -1.41
CA THR A 315 19.81 11.92 -2.21
C THR A 315 18.46 11.63 -1.55
N PHE A 316 18.43 11.52 -0.22
CA PHE A 316 17.19 11.24 0.51
C PHE A 316 16.25 12.45 0.49
N ILE A 317 16.81 13.64 0.67
CA ILE A 317 16.07 14.91 0.69
C ILE A 317 15.62 15.29 -0.72
N ARG A 318 16.51 15.18 -1.72
CA ARG A 318 16.19 15.47 -3.12
C ARG A 318 14.99 14.68 -3.62
N GLY A 319 14.91 13.39 -3.27
CA GLY A 319 13.79 12.54 -3.65
C GLY A 319 12.44 12.93 -3.04
N ARG A 320 12.42 13.81 -2.03
CA ARG A 320 11.22 14.27 -1.31
C ARG A 320 10.99 15.78 -1.44
N MET A 321 11.82 16.46 -2.22
CA MET A 321 11.80 17.91 -2.32
C MET A 321 10.48 18.39 -2.91
N ASN A 322 9.82 19.30 -2.20
CA ASN A 322 8.66 20.06 -2.64
C ASN A 322 8.74 21.47 -2.04
N ASP A 323 7.83 22.36 -2.44
CA ASP A 323 7.86 23.77 -2.00
C ASP A 323 7.80 23.89 -0.47
N SER A 324 6.93 23.10 0.19
CA SER A 324 6.80 23.11 1.65
C SER A 324 8.07 22.63 2.36
N LEU A 325 8.69 21.56 1.88
CA LEU A 325 9.95 21.04 2.45
C LEU A 325 11.08 22.04 2.23
N ARG A 326 11.13 22.69 1.06
CA ARG A 326 12.11 23.73 0.75
C ARG A 326 11.98 24.90 1.72
N GLU A 327 10.76 25.39 1.97
CA GLU A 327 10.50 26.48 2.93
C GLU A 327 10.95 26.10 4.36
N GLN A 328 10.63 24.88 4.82
CA GLN A 328 11.08 24.36 6.11
C GLN A 328 12.61 24.28 6.21
N LEU A 329 13.28 23.83 5.14
CA LEU A 329 14.75 23.77 5.08
C LEU A 329 15.38 25.15 5.01
N GLN A 330 14.74 26.13 4.38
CA GLN A 330 15.16 27.53 4.39
C GLN A 330 15.10 28.11 5.81
N GLU A 331 14.02 27.86 6.56
CA GLU A 331 13.91 28.27 7.96
C GLU A 331 15.03 27.64 8.81
N LEU A 332 15.24 26.32 8.68
CA LEU A 332 16.29 25.64 9.44
C LEU A 332 17.68 26.19 9.09
N SER A 333 17.96 26.40 7.80
CA SER A 333 19.25 26.94 7.31
C SER A 333 19.51 28.35 7.84
N GLN A 334 18.47 29.16 8.00
CA GLN A 334 18.59 30.48 8.63
C GLN A 334 19.06 30.37 10.08
N ILE A 335 18.52 29.40 10.84
CA ILE A 335 18.92 29.13 12.23
C ILE A 335 20.37 28.63 12.27
N VAL A 336 20.75 27.71 11.39
CA VAL A 336 22.13 27.21 11.28
C VAL A 336 23.13 28.35 11.12
N VAL A 337 22.87 29.28 10.19
CA VAL A 337 23.78 30.40 9.91
C VAL A 337 23.76 31.45 11.03
N ARG A 338 22.57 31.82 11.51
CA ARG A 338 22.39 32.88 12.51
C ARG A 338 22.93 32.49 13.88
N ASP A 339 22.59 31.29 14.34
CA ASP A 339 22.89 30.83 15.69
C ASP A 339 24.15 29.94 15.72
N GLN A 340 24.79 29.72 14.56
CA GLN A 340 25.99 28.89 14.40
C GLN A 340 25.84 27.46 14.96
N LYS A 341 24.60 26.95 14.92
CA LYS A 341 24.26 25.60 15.36
C LYS A 341 24.53 24.61 14.21
N GLN A 342 25.62 23.86 14.30
CA GLN A 342 26.10 22.97 13.22
C GLN A 342 26.03 21.48 13.58
N THR A 343 25.33 21.11 14.64
CA THR A 343 25.15 19.70 15.02
C THR A 343 23.67 19.39 15.18
N PHE A 344 23.31 18.13 14.96
CA PHE A 344 21.94 17.66 15.17
C PHE A 344 21.45 17.95 16.59
N THR A 345 22.25 17.61 17.61
CA THR A 345 21.91 17.85 19.02
C THR A 345 21.64 19.32 19.31
N ALA A 346 22.41 20.25 18.73
CA ALA A 346 22.20 21.68 18.93
C ALA A 346 20.92 22.21 18.26
N LEU A 347 20.50 21.56 17.16
CA LEU A 347 19.32 21.92 16.36
C LEU A 347 18.09 21.07 16.69
N GLN A 348 18.17 20.09 17.58
CA GLN A 348 17.13 19.08 17.73
C GLN A 348 15.75 19.68 18.02
N GLU A 349 15.67 20.65 18.93
CA GLU A 349 14.42 21.35 19.25
C GLU A 349 13.88 22.13 18.05
N ASP A 350 14.76 22.78 17.28
CA ASP A 350 14.39 23.53 16.08
C ASP A 350 13.88 22.60 14.97
N ILE A 351 14.57 21.48 14.74
CA ILE A 351 14.15 20.44 13.79
C ILE A 351 12.78 19.92 14.20
N PHE A 352 12.57 19.57 15.47
CA PHE A 352 11.30 19.02 15.92
C PHE A 352 10.16 20.03 15.78
N ARG A 353 10.43 21.31 16.01
CA ARG A 353 9.47 22.40 15.84
C ARG A 353 9.12 22.64 14.37
N ILE A 354 10.12 22.78 13.52
CA ILE A 354 9.95 23.11 12.08
C ILE A 354 9.22 21.98 11.36
N PHE A 355 9.63 20.73 11.62
CA PHE A 355 9.06 19.55 10.99
C PHE A 355 7.90 18.92 11.77
N ARG A 356 7.46 19.57 12.87
CA ARG A 356 6.32 19.14 13.71
C ARG A 356 6.38 17.66 14.14
N VAL A 357 7.58 17.16 14.43
CA VAL A 357 7.83 15.74 14.73
C VAL A 357 7.05 15.28 15.97
N GLY A 358 6.95 16.15 16.98
CA GLY A 358 6.21 15.86 18.22
C GLY A 358 4.69 15.75 18.01
N ASP A 359 4.12 16.49 17.06
CA ASP A 359 2.68 16.46 16.78
C ASP A 359 2.28 15.11 16.17
N MET A 360 3.09 14.57 15.26
CA MET A 360 2.81 13.29 14.59
C MET A 360 2.70 12.12 15.58
N GLY A 361 3.62 12.03 16.53
CA GLY A 361 3.58 10.98 17.55
C GLY A 361 2.41 11.15 18.50
N LYS A 362 2.13 12.39 18.91
CA LYS A 362 1.03 12.71 19.82
C LYS A 362 -0.33 12.37 19.20
N GLU A 363 -0.58 12.78 17.96
CA GLU A 363 -1.83 12.48 17.25
C GLU A 363 -2.08 10.97 17.15
N LEU A 364 -1.05 10.18 16.86
CA LEU A 364 -1.18 8.73 16.76
C LEU A 364 -1.46 8.08 18.13
N LEU A 365 -0.81 8.54 19.19
CA LEU A 365 -1.08 8.07 20.56
C LEU A 365 -2.48 8.46 21.04
N GLU A 366 -2.99 9.63 20.65
CA GLU A 366 -4.37 10.05 20.91
C GLU A 366 -5.38 9.15 20.19
N LYS A 367 -5.13 8.82 18.91
CA LYS A 367 -5.96 7.84 18.17
C LYS A 367 -5.95 6.46 18.85
N ILE A 368 -4.78 5.98 19.29
CA ILE A 368 -4.67 4.71 20.02
C ILE A 368 -5.50 4.74 21.31
N GLN A 369 -5.36 5.80 22.10
CA GLN A 369 -6.12 5.96 23.34
C GLN A 369 -7.63 5.94 23.08
N GLN A 370 -8.09 6.63 22.05
CA GLN A 370 -9.52 6.64 21.71
C GLN A 370 -10.05 5.24 21.35
N VAL A 371 -9.27 4.43 20.63
CA VAL A 371 -9.64 3.04 20.35
C VAL A 371 -9.73 2.23 21.64
N GLU A 372 -8.77 2.38 22.55
CA GLU A 372 -8.78 1.73 23.87
C GLU A 372 -9.98 2.15 24.73
N ASP A 373 -10.42 3.40 24.62
CA ASP A 373 -11.62 3.90 25.30
C ASP A 373 -12.87 3.25 24.72
N TRP A 374 -13.00 3.13 23.39
CA TRP A 374 -14.11 2.43 22.75
C TRP A 374 -14.18 0.94 23.10
N MET A 375 -13.05 0.29 23.32
CA MET A 375 -13.00 -1.11 23.78
C MET A 375 -13.56 -1.29 25.20
N GLN A 376 -13.67 -0.20 25.98
CA GLN A 376 -14.20 -0.19 27.35
C GLN A 376 -15.63 0.34 27.44
N GLU A 377 -16.18 0.90 26.37
CA GLU A 377 -17.59 1.32 26.31
C GLU A 377 -18.49 0.08 26.44
N GLU A 378 -19.32 0.03 27.49
CA GLU A 378 -20.42 -0.94 27.58
C GLU A 378 -21.48 -0.58 26.51
N ASP A 379 -22.05 -1.59 25.84
CA ASP A 379 -23.07 -1.43 24.79
C ASP A 379 -24.45 -1.01 25.31
#